data_AF-A0A7Y1VZN0-F1
#
_entry.id   AF-A0A7Y1VZN0-F1
#
_cell.length_a   1.000
_cell.length_b   1.000
_cell.length_c   1.000
_cell.angle_alpha   90.00
_cell.angle_beta   90.00
_cell.angle_gamma   90.00
#
_symmetry.space_group_name_H-M   'P 1'
#
loop_
_entity.id
_entity.type
_entity.pdbx_description
1 polymer ?
#
loop_
_entity_poly.entity_id
_entity_poly.type
_entity_poly.pdbx_seq_one_letter_code
_entity_poly.pdbx_strand_id
1 'polypeptide(L)'
;THSHELDEDLSAAIQDRRDFAWLGLIGSVSKRRRFVHRLARRGIPEDQLERLVCPVGAAGIRGKRPATIALSIAAQLLQDVVPAGWR
;
A
#
# COMPACT_ATOMS: atom_id res chain seq x y z
N THR A 1 9.20 -2.57 -6.67
CA THR A 1 10.23 -3.10 -7.59
C THR A 1 10.55 -2.04 -8.64
N HIS A 2 11.41 -2.30 -9.62
CA HIS A 2 11.57 -1.40 -10.79
C HIS A 2 10.59 -1.71 -11.93
N SER A 3 9.78 -2.78 -11.80
CA SER A 3 8.80 -3.19 -12.81
C SER A 3 7.37 -2.92 -12.32
N HIS A 4 6.61 -2.17 -13.12
CA HIS A 4 5.21 -1.92 -12.83
C HIS A 4 4.36 -3.19 -12.90
N GLU A 5 4.63 -4.05 -13.87
CA GLU A 5 3.92 -5.32 -14.06
C GLU A 5 4.13 -6.26 -12.86
N LEU A 6 5.38 -6.40 -12.39
CA LEU A 6 5.68 -7.23 -11.23
C LEU A 6 5.00 -6.70 -9.95
N ASP A 7 5.00 -5.38 -9.74
CA ASP A 7 4.29 -4.76 -8.62
C ASP A 7 2.78 -5.07 -8.67
N GLU A 8 2.19 -5.12 -9.86
CA GLU A 8 0.76 -5.41 -10.07
C GLU A 8 0.43 -6.88 -9.79
N ASP A 9 1.24 -7.80 -10.30
CA ASP A 9 1.04 -9.23 -10.07
C ASP A 9 1.20 -9.61 -8.61
N LEU A 10 2.18 -9.01 -7.92
CA LEU A 10 2.32 -9.18 -6.47
C LEU A 10 1.11 -8.61 -5.74
N SER A 11 0.61 -7.43 -6.14
CA SER A 11 -0.58 -6.84 -5.53
C SER A 11 -1.81 -7.73 -5.73
N ALA A 12 -2.02 -8.27 -6.92
CA ALA A 12 -3.12 -9.18 -7.22
C ALA A 12 -3.02 -10.47 -6.39
N ALA A 13 -1.84 -11.10 -6.37
CA ALA A 13 -1.62 -12.33 -5.61
C ALA A 13 -1.84 -12.13 -4.10
N ILE A 14 -1.44 -10.98 -3.54
CA ILE A 14 -1.68 -10.66 -2.13
C ILE A 14 -3.19 -10.46 -1.87
N GLN A 15 -3.89 -9.76 -2.75
CA GLN A 15 -5.34 -9.53 -2.64
C GLN A 15 -6.13 -10.85 -2.73
N ASP A 16 -5.72 -11.76 -3.60
CA ASP A 16 -6.36 -13.07 -3.78
C ASP A 16 -6.27 -13.95 -2.54
N ARG A 17 -5.17 -13.84 -1.76
CA ARG A 17 -5.00 -14.60 -0.52
C ARG A 17 -5.95 -14.18 0.60
N ARG A 18 -6.42 -12.92 0.59
CA ARG A 18 -7.34 -12.32 1.58
C ARG A 18 -6.88 -12.33 3.05
N ASP A 19 -5.69 -12.85 3.35
CA ASP A 19 -5.13 -13.04 4.70
C ASP A 19 -4.04 -12.02 5.07
N PHE A 20 -3.78 -11.03 4.22
CA PHE A 20 -2.73 -10.05 4.46
C PHE A 20 -3.14 -9.04 5.55
N ALA A 21 -2.19 -8.67 6.40
CA ALA A 21 -2.41 -7.64 7.43
C ALA A 21 -2.41 -6.23 6.84
N TRP A 22 -1.49 -5.94 5.92
CA TRP A 22 -1.34 -4.62 5.30
C TRP A 22 -0.68 -4.75 3.92
N LEU A 23 -1.16 -3.96 2.95
CA LEU A 23 -0.61 -3.92 1.59
C LEU A 23 -0.40 -2.47 1.18
N GLY A 24 0.85 -2.08 0.96
CA GLY A 24 1.18 -0.72 0.56
C GLY A 24 2.19 -0.63 -0.57
N LEU A 25 2.08 0.44 -1.36
CA LEU A 25 2.93 0.73 -2.50
C LEU A 25 3.60 2.09 -2.40
N ILE A 26 4.93 2.10 -2.50
CA ILE A 26 5.70 3.33 -2.76
C ILE A 26 5.35 3.83 -4.17
N GLY A 27 4.93 5.08 -4.28
CA GLY A 27 4.46 5.64 -5.54
C GLY A 27 3.72 6.96 -5.40
N SER A 28 2.72 7.15 -6.25
CA SER A 28 1.89 8.37 -6.32
C SER A 28 0.41 8.01 -6.40
N VAL A 29 -0.45 9.01 -6.19
CA VAL A 29 -1.91 8.87 -6.36
C VAL A 29 -2.26 8.37 -7.77
N SER A 30 -1.54 8.83 -8.80
CA SER A 30 -1.75 8.36 -10.18
C SER A 30 -1.35 6.88 -10.34
N LYS A 31 -0.31 6.40 -9.65
CA LYS A 31 0.04 4.97 -9.62
C LYS A 31 -1.07 4.17 -8.94
N ARG A 32 -1.63 4.64 -7.82
CA ARG A 32 -2.79 4.01 -7.15
C ARG A 32 -3.96 3.83 -8.12
N ARG A 33 -4.39 4.91 -8.79
CA ARG A 33 -5.54 4.87 -9.71
C ARG A 33 -5.37 3.83 -10.81
N ARG A 34 -4.17 3.74 -11.40
CA ARG A 34 -3.87 2.72 -12.42
C ARG A 34 -3.91 1.30 -11.87
N PHE A 35 -3.37 1.08 -10.67
CA PHE A 35 -3.39 -0.22 -10.01
C PHE A 35 -4.81 -0.67 -9.69
N VAL A 36 -5.58 0.18 -9.02
CA VAL A 36 -6.99 -0.08 -8.67
C VAL A 36 -7.80 -0.42 -9.93
N HIS A 37 -7.67 0.37 -10.99
CA HIS A 37 -8.39 0.09 -12.24
C HIS A 37 -8.05 -1.29 -12.84
N ARG A 38 -6.77 -1.68 -12.87
CA ARG A 38 -6.36 -2.97 -13.42
C ARG A 38 -6.73 -4.15 -12.53
N LEU A 39 -6.63 -4.01 -11.21
CA LEU A 39 -7.04 -5.03 -10.25
C LEU A 39 -8.56 -5.23 -10.27
N ALA A 40 -9.34 -4.14 -10.38
CA ALA A 40 -10.79 -4.23 -10.58
C ALA A 40 -11.14 -5.00 -11.86
N ARG A 41 -10.43 -4.76 -12.98
CA ARG A 41 -10.59 -5.53 -14.21
C ARG A 41 -10.21 -7.02 -14.08
N ARG A 42 -9.42 -7.38 -13.07
CA ARG A 42 -9.09 -8.78 -12.71
C ARG A 42 -10.11 -9.41 -11.77
N GLY A 43 -11.16 -8.69 -11.36
CA GLY A 43 -12.23 -9.20 -10.50
C GLY A 43 -11.96 -9.05 -9.00
N ILE A 44 -10.93 -8.29 -8.60
CA ILE A 44 -10.72 -7.96 -7.18
C ILE A 44 -11.86 -7.03 -6.72
N PRO A 45 -12.58 -7.36 -5.64
CA PRO A 45 -13.73 -6.58 -5.19
C PRO A 45 -13.30 -5.27 -4.53
N GLU A 46 -14.17 -4.26 -4.56
CA GLU A 46 -13.85 -2.89 -4.15
C GLU A 46 -13.40 -2.80 -2.69
N ASP A 47 -14.00 -3.58 -1.78
CA ASP A 47 -13.62 -3.66 -0.37
C ASP A 47 -12.14 -4.05 -0.19
N GLN A 48 -11.63 -4.95 -1.04
CA GLN A 48 -10.21 -5.30 -1.03
C GLN A 48 -9.37 -4.19 -1.66
N LEU A 49 -9.83 -3.56 -2.74
CA LEU A 49 -9.11 -2.45 -3.39
C LEU A 49 -8.94 -1.24 -2.46
N GLU A 50 -9.88 -0.99 -1.56
CA GLU A 50 -9.78 0.05 -0.53
C GLU A 50 -8.63 -0.22 0.45
N ARG A 51 -8.34 -1.49 0.74
CA ARG A 51 -7.23 -1.92 1.64
C ARG A 51 -5.84 -1.70 1.05
N LEU A 52 -5.72 -1.43 -0.26
CA LEU A 52 -4.45 -1.06 -0.87
C LEU A 52 -4.06 0.34 -0.42
N VAL A 53 -2.88 0.52 0.18
CA VAL A 53 -2.36 1.83 0.59
C VAL A 53 -1.37 2.36 -0.44
N CYS A 54 -1.67 3.50 -1.06
CA CYS A 54 -0.75 4.15 -2.00
C CYS A 54 -1.11 5.62 -2.21
N PRO A 55 -0.15 6.56 -2.08
CA PRO A 55 1.24 6.33 -1.66
C PRO A 55 1.34 5.93 -0.19
N VAL A 56 2.35 5.14 0.15
CA VAL A 56 2.70 4.86 1.55
C VAL A 56 3.49 6.02 2.16
N GLY A 57 3.34 6.19 3.48
CA GLY A 57 4.01 7.20 4.30
C GLY A 57 3.02 8.01 5.14
N ALA A 58 3.40 8.29 6.39
CA ALA A 58 2.63 9.12 7.32
C ALA A 58 2.62 10.59 6.89
N ALA A 59 1.46 11.23 7.05
CA ALA A 59 1.33 12.67 6.88
C ALA A 59 2.29 13.41 7.84
N GLY A 60 3.00 14.41 7.31
CA GLY A 60 3.95 15.23 8.09
C GLY A 60 5.42 14.77 8.00
N ILE A 61 5.70 13.52 7.58
CA ILE A 61 7.08 13.05 7.37
C ILE A 61 7.38 13.07 5.87
N ARG A 62 8.13 14.09 5.41
CA ARG A 62 8.44 14.32 3.99
C ARG A 62 9.94 14.21 3.72
N GLY A 63 10.29 13.53 2.63
CA GLY A 63 11.66 13.48 2.13
C GLY A 63 11.86 12.33 1.14
N LYS A 64 12.85 12.48 0.26
CA LYS A 64 13.19 11.46 -0.75
C LYS A 64 14.32 10.53 -0.33
N ARG A 65 14.93 10.77 0.84
CA ARG A 65 16.01 9.93 1.36
C ARG A 65 15.42 8.59 1.81
N PRO A 66 16.08 7.45 1.55
CA PRO A 66 15.61 6.13 1.97
C PRO A 66 15.24 6.06 3.45
N ALA A 67 16.06 6.63 4.34
CA ALA A 67 15.79 6.67 5.78
C ALA A 67 14.51 7.43 6.13
N THR A 68 14.23 8.55 5.45
CA THR A 68 12.99 9.32 5.67
C THR A 68 11.76 8.56 5.20
N ILE A 69 11.86 7.88 4.06
CA ILE A 69 10.78 7.03 3.54
C ILE A 69 10.51 5.88 4.50
N ALA A 70 11.56 5.19 4.97
CA ALA A 70 11.43 4.09 5.92
C ALA A 70 10.76 4.53 7.23
N LEU A 71 11.19 5.66 7.81
CA LEU A 71 10.59 6.21 9.02
C LEU A 71 9.12 6.59 8.81
N SER A 72 8.81 7.21 7.66
CA SER A 72 7.44 7.58 7.30
C SER A 72 6.51 6.36 7.19
N ILE A 73 6.99 5.27 6.60
CA ILE A 73 6.24 4.00 6.49
C ILE A 73 6.08 3.34 7.86
N ALA A 74 7.14 3.29 8.67
CA ALA A 74 7.08 2.73 10.02
C ALA A 74 6.06 3.48 10.90
N ALA A 75 6.07 4.82 10.84
CA ALA A 75 5.08 5.65 11.53
C ALA A 75 3.65 5.38 11.05
N GLN A 76 3.43 5.21 9.74
CA GLN A 76 2.13 4.85 9.20
C GLN A 76 1.66 3.47 9.70
N LEU A 77 2.53 2.46 9.69
CA LEU A 77 2.19 1.13 10.18
C LEU A 77 1.79 1.14 11.67
N LEU A 78 2.46 1.96 12.49
CA LEU A 78 2.06 2.16 13.89
C LEU A 78 0.67 2.80 14.04
N GLN A 79 0.24 3.62 13.08
CA GLN A 79 -1.09 4.26 13.09
C GLN A 79 -2.20 3.34 12.55
N ASP A 80 -1.90 2.60 11.48
CA ASP A 80 -2.88 1.81 10.73
C ASP A 80 -3.05 0.39 11.31
N VAL A 81 -2.01 -0.20 11.89
CA VAL A 81 -1.97 -1.64 12.25
C VAL A 81 -1.93 -1.88 13.76
N VAL A 82 -1.29 -1.02 14.55
CA VAL A 82 -1.16 -1.26 16.00
C VAL A 82 -2.47 -0.91 16.70
N PRO A 83 -3.09 -1.85 17.44
CA PRO A 83 -4.31 -1.58 18.19
C PRO A 83 -4.10 -0.48 19.24
N ALA A 84 -5.12 0.34 19.46
CA ALA A 84 -5.08 1.47 20.41
C ALA A 84 -4.72 1.09 21.87
N GLY A 85 -4.71 -0.22 22.20
CA GLY A 85 -4.40 -0.76 23.52
C GLY A 85 -2.92 -1.04 23.81
N TRP A 86 -1.98 -0.65 22.94
CA TRP A 86 -0.53 -0.74 23.21
C TRP A 86 -0.03 0.32 24.23
N ARG A 87 -0.86 1.31 24.59
CA ARG A 87 -0.49 2.41 25.50
C ARG A 87 -0.09 1.94 26.89
#